data_AF-G0WPF5-F1
#
_entry.id   AF-G0WPF5-F1
#
_cell.length_a   1.000
_cell.length_b   1.000
_cell.length_c   1.000
_cell.angle_alpha   90.00
_cell.angle_beta   90.00
_cell.angle_gamma   90.00
#
_symmetry.space_group_name_H-M   'P 1'
#
loop_
_entity.id
_entity.type
_entity.pdbx_description
1 polymer ?
#
loop_
_entity_poly.entity_id
_entity_poly.type
_entity_poly.pdbx_seq_one_letter_code
_entity_poly.pdbx_strand_id
1 'polypeptide(L)'
;MVTGTYPMKTTMTPDEFTAVLERATEAEREALDAAHWRYISLIGLVHDAVPAKVVAADQEAFPHFIKQMDGRPVFSDADCTAFMVAATGLSAEFCEAWKDHDFYELHGETAEEMAARERAAS
;
A
#
# COMPACT_ATOMS: atom_id res chain seq x y z
N MET A 1 -19.35 10.13 -29.31
CA MET A 1 -18.63 9.27 -28.34
C MET A 1 -17.59 10.16 -27.68
N VAL A 2 -17.76 10.47 -26.39
CA VAL A 2 -16.81 11.33 -25.66
C VAL A 2 -15.74 10.41 -25.09
N THR A 3 -14.55 10.45 -25.67
CA THR A 3 -13.35 9.81 -25.15
C THR A 3 -12.83 10.65 -23.99
N GLY A 4 -13.23 10.31 -22.77
CA GLY A 4 -12.60 10.84 -21.57
C GLY A 4 -11.29 10.11 -21.33
N THR A 5 -10.16 10.72 -21.71
CA THR A 5 -8.84 10.29 -21.26
C THR A 5 -8.70 10.63 -19.78
N TYR A 6 -9.00 9.66 -18.90
CA TYR A 6 -8.57 9.70 -17.51
C TYR A 6 -7.09 9.31 -17.47
N PRO A 7 -6.18 10.15 -16.94
CA PRO A 7 -4.84 9.67 -16.63
C PRO A 7 -4.94 8.73 -15.43
N MET A 8 -4.83 7.42 -15.63
CA MET A 8 -4.57 6.48 -14.54
C MET A 8 -3.08 6.58 -14.16
N LYS A 9 -2.72 7.58 -13.36
CA LYS A 9 -1.46 7.52 -12.60
C LYS A 9 -1.83 6.85 -11.28
N THR A 10 -1.46 5.58 -11.07
CA THR A 10 -1.94 4.84 -9.87
C THR A 10 -0.87 3.96 -9.18
N THR A 11 0.40 4.07 -9.59
CA THR A 11 1.52 3.40 -8.91
C THR A 11 2.77 4.23 -9.16
N MET A 12 3.57 4.48 -8.12
CA MET A 12 4.88 5.13 -8.23
C MET A 12 5.84 4.19 -8.95
N THR A 13 6.61 4.75 -9.86
CA THR A 13 7.77 4.03 -10.44
C THR A 13 8.84 3.81 -9.37
N PRO A 14 9.78 2.86 -9.56
CA PRO A 14 10.87 2.67 -8.62
C PRO A 14 11.70 3.91 -8.32
N ASP A 15 12.03 4.70 -9.34
CA ASP A 15 12.73 5.97 -9.12
C ASP A 15 11.91 6.96 -8.28
N GLU A 16 10.59 7.03 -8.51
CA GLU A 16 9.69 7.91 -7.76
C GLU A 16 9.59 7.46 -6.29
N PHE A 17 9.32 6.18 -6.01
CA PHE A 17 9.20 5.73 -4.61
C PHE A 17 10.54 5.77 -3.88
N THR A 18 11.66 5.49 -4.56
CA THR A 18 12.99 5.56 -3.94
C THR A 18 13.31 6.99 -3.52
N ALA A 19 13.07 7.98 -4.40
CA ALA A 19 13.29 9.39 -4.07
C ALA A 19 12.43 9.87 -2.90
N VAL A 20 11.21 9.34 -2.75
CA VAL A 20 10.38 9.62 -1.58
C VAL A 20 10.95 8.99 -0.32
N LEU A 21 11.24 7.68 -0.34
CA LEU A 21 11.66 6.92 0.84
C LEU A 21 13.08 7.27 1.33
N GLU A 22 13.93 7.85 0.48
CA GLU A 22 15.22 8.42 0.89
C GLU A 22 15.07 9.63 1.81
N ARG A 23 13.93 10.34 1.74
CA ARG A 23 13.63 11.47 2.64
C ARG A 23 13.10 11.01 4.00
N ALA A 24 12.66 9.76 4.13
CA ALA A 24 12.22 9.20 5.39
C ALA A 24 13.43 8.89 6.28
N THR A 25 13.27 9.07 7.58
CA THR A 25 14.17 8.52 8.58
C THR A 25 14.01 7.01 8.68
N GLU A 26 14.96 6.33 9.33
CA GLU A 26 14.86 4.89 9.60
C GLU A 26 13.61 4.54 10.41
N ALA A 27 13.33 5.32 11.46
CA ALA A 27 12.14 5.13 12.29
C ALA A 27 10.83 5.33 11.49
N GLU A 28 10.79 6.24 10.53
CA GLU A 28 9.63 6.42 9.65
C GLU A 28 9.46 5.24 8.70
N ARG A 29 10.55 4.68 8.16
CA ARG A 29 10.49 3.46 7.34
C ARG A 29 10.01 2.25 8.14
N GLU A 30 10.49 2.07 9.36
CA GLU A 30 9.99 1.02 10.26
C GLU A 30 8.50 1.21 10.59
N ALA A 31 8.05 2.44 10.78
CA ALA A 31 6.64 2.75 11.01
C ALA A 31 5.77 2.45 9.78
N LEU A 32 6.26 2.74 8.58
CA LEU A 32 5.58 2.42 7.31
C LEU A 32 5.45 0.91 7.13
N ASP A 33 6.53 0.14 7.32
CA ASP A 33 6.51 -1.32 7.26
C ASP A 33 5.50 -1.92 8.25
N ALA A 34 5.61 -1.52 9.53
CA ALA A 34 4.73 -2.01 10.57
C ALA A 34 3.25 -1.66 10.30
N ALA A 35 2.97 -0.47 9.76
CA ALA A 35 1.61 -0.08 9.40
C ALA A 35 1.07 -0.86 8.20
N HIS A 36 1.92 -1.17 7.20
CA HIS A 36 1.52 -1.98 6.06
C HIS A 36 1.10 -3.39 6.50
N TRP A 37 1.94 -4.06 7.30
CA TRP A 37 1.63 -5.39 7.85
C TRP A 37 0.41 -5.39 8.77
N ARG A 38 0.18 -4.31 9.52
CA ARG A 38 -1.05 -4.14 10.31
C ARG A 38 -2.29 -4.08 9.45
N TYR A 39 -2.28 -3.37 8.31
CA TYR A 39 -3.43 -3.35 7.40
C TYR A 39 -3.71 -4.74 6.81
N ILE A 40 -2.68 -5.43 6.31
CA ILE A 40 -2.81 -6.78 5.74
C ILE A 40 -3.37 -7.77 6.77
N SER A 41 -2.92 -7.66 8.03
CA SER A 41 -3.41 -8.48 9.15
C SER A 41 -4.84 -8.10 9.57
N LEU A 42 -5.15 -6.79 9.58
CA LEU A 42 -6.47 -6.24 9.93
C LEU A 42 -7.56 -6.81 9.02
N ILE A 43 -7.32 -6.83 7.71
CA ILE A 43 -8.27 -7.38 6.74
C ILE A 43 -8.24 -8.92 6.71
N GLY A 44 -7.27 -9.56 7.36
CA GLY A 44 -7.21 -11.02 7.48
C GLY A 44 -6.61 -11.74 6.27
N LEU A 45 -5.74 -11.08 5.49
CA LEU A 45 -4.99 -11.74 4.41
C LEU A 45 -3.84 -12.59 4.96
N VAL A 46 -3.24 -12.16 6.06
CA VAL A 46 -2.14 -12.87 6.73
C VAL A 46 -2.50 -13.03 8.21
N HIS A 47 -2.08 -14.15 8.79
CA HIS A 47 -2.18 -14.45 10.21
C HIS A 47 -0.77 -14.49 10.84
N ASP A 48 -0.66 -14.15 12.12
CA ASP A 48 0.57 -14.19 12.92
C ASP A 48 1.72 -13.25 12.52
N ALA A 49 1.57 -12.43 11.47
CA ALA A 49 2.54 -11.38 11.13
C ALA A 49 2.55 -10.22 12.14
N VAL A 50 1.41 -9.95 12.77
CA VAL A 50 1.23 -8.91 13.79
C VAL A 50 0.62 -9.54 15.05
N PRO A 51 1.04 -9.14 16.27
CA PRO A 51 0.47 -9.69 17.50
C PRO A 51 -1.06 -9.55 17.55
N ALA A 52 -1.77 -10.62 17.91
CA ALA A 52 -3.24 -10.66 17.90
C ALA A 52 -3.92 -9.52 18.68
N LYS A 53 -3.31 -9.05 19.78
CA LYS A 53 -3.82 -7.91 20.55
C LYS A 53 -3.80 -6.58 19.78
N VAL A 54 -2.83 -6.41 18.88
CA VAL A 54 -2.73 -5.22 18.02
C VAL A 54 -3.78 -5.31 16.92
N VAL A 55 -3.94 -6.48 16.30
CA VAL A 55 -4.98 -6.73 15.29
C VAL A 55 -6.37 -6.49 15.88
N ALA A 56 -6.66 -6.99 17.08
CA ALA A 56 -7.93 -6.77 17.75
C ALA A 56 -8.20 -5.28 18.03
N ALA A 57 -7.18 -4.54 18.50
CA ALA A 57 -7.30 -3.10 18.69
C ALA A 57 -7.55 -2.34 17.37
N ASP A 58 -6.89 -2.75 16.28
CA ASP A 58 -7.10 -2.16 14.96
C ASP A 58 -8.50 -2.48 14.38
N GLN A 59 -9.03 -3.67 14.66
CA GLN A 59 -10.40 -4.05 14.28
C GLN A 59 -11.46 -3.20 15.01
N GLU A 60 -11.21 -2.88 16.28
CA GLU A 60 -12.09 -1.99 17.05
C GLU A 60 -11.98 -0.53 16.58
N ALA A 61 -10.77 -0.05 16.30
CA ALA A 61 -10.52 1.34 15.93
C ALA A 61 -10.88 1.64 14.46
N PHE A 62 -10.68 0.69 13.56
CA PHE A 62 -10.81 0.90 12.12
C PHE A 62 -11.68 -0.14 11.39
N PRO A 63 -12.91 -0.43 11.87
CA PRO A 63 -13.76 -1.45 11.26
C PRO A 63 -14.16 -1.13 9.81
N HIS A 64 -14.11 0.15 9.42
CA HIS A 64 -14.49 0.62 8.07
C HIS A 64 -13.48 0.25 6.97
N PHE A 65 -12.26 -0.15 7.32
CA PHE A 65 -11.27 -0.66 6.36
C PHE A 65 -11.40 -2.16 6.11
N ILE A 66 -12.19 -2.89 6.91
CA ILE A 66 -12.39 -4.33 6.76
C ILE A 66 -13.47 -4.56 5.69
N LYS A 67 -13.02 -4.91 4.48
CA LYS A 67 -13.90 -5.18 3.34
C LYS A 67 -13.85 -6.65 2.97
N GLN A 68 -15.02 -7.23 2.69
CA GLN A 68 -15.15 -8.60 2.24
C GLN A 68 -16.05 -8.70 0.99
N MET A 69 -15.72 -9.64 0.11
CA MET A 69 -16.51 -10.03 -1.05
C MET A 69 -16.61 -11.54 -1.07
N ASP A 70 -17.83 -12.08 -1.08
CA ASP A 70 -18.11 -13.52 -1.02
C ASP A 70 -17.40 -14.24 0.15
N GLY A 71 -17.36 -13.58 1.31
CA GLY A 71 -16.71 -14.09 2.53
C GLY A 71 -15.18 -14.10 2.48
N ARG A 72 -14.57 -13.49 1.47
CA ARG A 72 -13.10 -13.35 1.34
C ARG A 72 -12.68 -11.90 1.58
N PRO A 73 -11.52 -11.67 2.23
CA PRO A 73 -11.01 -10.32 2.41
C PRO A 73 -10.62 -9.68 1.08
N VAL A 74 -10.83 -8.36 0.97
CA VAL A 74 -10.50 -7.56 -0.22
C VAL A 74 -9.44 -6.55 0.16
N PHE A 75 -8.28 -6.62 -0.49
CA PHE A 75 -7.24 -5.58 -0.40
C PHE A 75 -7.66 -4.37 -1.23
N SER A 76 -7.44 -3.16 -0.71
CA SER A 76 -7.62 -1.92 -1.45
C SER A 76 -6.45 -0.97 -1.19
N ASP A 77 -5.77 -0.57 -2.26
CA ASP A 77 -4.66 0.40 -2.20
C ASP A 77 -5.05 1.69 -1.48
N ALA A 78 -6.24 2.22 -1.77
CA ALA A 78 -6.73 3.46 -1.17
C ALA A 78 -6.97 3.30 0.34
N ASP A 79 -7.53 2.17 0.77
CA ASP A 79 -7.73 1.89 2.20
C ASP A 79 -6.41 1.60 2.90
N CYS A 80 -5.48 0.91 2.23
CA CYS A 80 -4.14 0.65 2.74
C CYS A 80 -3.41 1.96 3.03
N THR A 81 -3.34 2.86 2.04
CA THR A 81 -2.74 4.19 2.20
C THR A 81 -3.45 4.98 3.31
N ALA A 82 -4.79 5.01 3.31
CA ALA A 82 -5.55 5.75 4.33
C ALA A 82 -5.33 5.20 5.75
N PHE A 83 -5.26 3.88 5.90
CA PHE A 83 -4.94 3.23 7.16
C PHE A 83 -3.52 3.56 7.61
N MET A 84 -2.53 3.47 6.72
CA MET A 84 -1.13 3.76 7.04
C MET A 84 -0.96 5.21 7.49
N VAL A 85 -1.62 6.16 6.82
CA VAL A 85 -1.67 7.57 7.26
C VAL A 85 -2.25 7.68 8.66
N ALA A 86 -3.39 7.03 8.93
CA ALA A 86 -4.02 7.07 10.25
C ALA A 86 -3.17 6.40 11.35
N ALA A 87 -2.45 5.33 11.02
CA ALA A 87 -1.66 4.55 11.96
C ALA A 87 -0.29 5.17 12.28
N THR A 88 0.31 5.90 11.33
CA THR A 88 1.66 6.47 11.45
C THR A 88 1.66 7.99 11.67
N GLY A 89 0.64 8.70 11.19
CA GLY A 89 0.63 10.16 11.09
C GLY A 89 1.50 10.71 9.95
N LEU A 90 2.09 9.86 9.11
CA LEU A 90 2.89 10.26 7.96
C LEU A 90 2.00 10.70 6.79
N SER A 91 2.61 11.39 5.81
CA SER A 91 1.87 11.84 4.63
C SER A 91 1.47 10.63 3.77
N ALA A 92 0.38 10.82 2.99
CA ALA A 92 -0.04 9.84 2.00
C ALA A 92 1.08 9.53 0.99
N GLU A 93 1.92 10.51 0.64
CA GLU A 93 3.07 10.34 -0.26
C GLU A 93 4.04 9.27 0.26
N PHE A 94 4.40 9.29 1.55
CA PHE A 94 5.27 8.26 2.13
C PHE A 94 4.58 6.89 2.18
N CYS A 95 3.28 6.86 2.47
CA CYS A 95 2.52 5.62 2.55
C CYS A 95 2.35 4.95 1.18
N GLU A 96 2.06 5.74 0.14
CA GLU A 96 1.99 5.28 -1.25
C GLU A 96 3.34 4.76 -1.73
N ALA A 97 4.41 5.52 -1.48
CA ALA A 97 5.77 5.11 -1.85
C ALA A 97 6.18 3.79 -1.20
N TRP A 98 5.89 3.60 0.10
CA TRP A 98 6.19 2.34 0.78
C TRP A 98 5.38 1.17 0.22
N LYS A 99 4.07 1.34 0.03
CA LYS A 99 3.20 0.28 -0.50
C LYS A 99 3.67 -0.18 -1.88
N ASP A 100 4.04 0.76 -2.75
CA ASP A 100 4.53 0.45 -4.10
C ASP A 100 5.95 -0.16 -4.07
N HIS A 101 6.82 0.30 -3.17
CA HIS A 101 8.14 -0.31 -2.92
C HIS A 101 8.03 -1.76 -2.43
N ASP A 102 7.21 -2.02 -1.42
CA ASP A 102 7.02 -3.36 -0.84
C ASP A 102 6.44 -4.34 -1.86
N PHE A 103 5.44 -3.90 -2.64
CA PHE A 103 4.91 -4.70 -3.74
C PHE A 103 5.99 -5.03 -4.77
N TYR A 104 6.84 -4.06 -5.13
CA TYR A 104 7.94 -4.25 -6.07
C TYR A 104 8.99 -5.24 -5.55
N GLU A 105 9.40 -5.12 -4.28
CA GLU A 105 10.36 -6.05 -3.65
C GLU A 105 9.82 -7.50 -3.59
N LEU A 106 8.53 -7.68 -3.31
CA LEU A 106 7.92 -9.00 -3.15
C LEU A 106 7.65 -9.73 -4.47
N HIS A 107 7.31 -8.99 -5.54
CA HIS A 107 6.74 -9.60 -6.75
C HIS A 107 7.60 -9.51 -8.01
N GLY A 108 8.60 -8.63 -8.05
CA GLY A 108 9.61 -8.57 -9.10
C GLY A 108 9.16 -8.89 -10.53
N GLU A 109 8.62 -7.88 -11.23
CA GLU A 109 8.97 -7.54 -12.61
C GLU A 109 9.56 -6.12 -12.55
N THR A 110 10.68 -5.90 -13.23
CA THR A 110 11.47 -4.66 -13.17
C THR A 110 10.66 -3.41 -13.51
N ALA A 111 11.09 -2.24 -13.02
CA ALA A 111 10.59 -0.93 -13.47
C ALA A 111 10.49 -0.84 -15.01
N GLU A 112 11.46 -1.48 -15.68
CA GLU A 112 11.58 -1.56 -17.14
C GLU A 112 10.53 -2.47 -17.78
N GLU A 113 10.10 -3.56 -17.14
CA GLU A 113 9.00 -4.42 -17.60
C GLU A 113 7.64 -3.72 -17.44
N MET A 114 7.44 -2.98 -16.35
CA MET A 114 6.25 -2.14 -16.15
C MET A 114 6.18 -1.00 -17.17
N ALA A 115 7.30 -0.29 -17.38
CA ALA A 115 7.40 0.78 -18.36
C ALA A 115 7.33 0.29 -19.81
N ALA A 116 7.84 -0.91 -20.12
CA ALA A 116 7.77 -1.50 -21.45
C ALA A 116 6.32 -1.87 -21.84
N ARG A 117 5.51 -2.35 -20.89
CA ARG A 117 4.09 -2.63 -21.12
C ARG A 117 3.28 -1.36 -21.36
N GLU A 118 3.55 -0.29 -20.61
CA GLU A 118 2.90 1.00 -20.81
C GLU A 118 3.25 1.64 -22.16
N ARG A 119 4.52 1.53 -22.60
CA ARG A 119 4.96 1.97 -23.94
C ARG A 119 4.39 1.13 -25.08
N ALA A 120 4.13 -0.15 -24.85
CA ALA A 120 3.52 -1.04 -25.84
C ALA A 120 1.99 -0.87 -25.96
N ALA A 121 1.35 -0.22 -24.98
CA ALA A 121 -0.09 0.02 -24.93
C ALA A 121 -0.51 1.44 -25.39
N SER A 122 0.46 2.29 -25.77
CA SER A 122 0.26 3.65 -26.33
C SER A 122 0.52 3.67 -27.83
#